data_AF-A0A8T0E266-F1
#
_entry.id   AF-A0A8T0E266-F1
#
_cell.length_a   1.000
_cell.length_b   1.000
_cell.length_c   1.000
_cell.angle_alpha   90.00
_cell.angle_beta   90.00
_cell.angle_gamma   90.00
#
_symmetry.space_group_name_H-M   'P 1'
#
loop_
_entity.id
_entity.type
_entity.pdbx_description
1 polymer ?
#
loop_
_entity_poly.entity_id
_entity_poly.type
_entity_poly.pdbx_seq_one_letter_code
_entity_poly.pdbx_strand_id
1 'polypeptide(L)'
;MEEISLPSYEEIIPGFTEMEKMKPPNYEEAIAAEPSPYSPGINIPYIDDPAEPSPHSPGINIAYIDDPVFQPTPTAPTMDMIESVETPILIPAPLSDPDLRTALYHYRNKLRCGGSKFIKDMILTDIQNDCAFHCKLETFIEKRECTPRVTGYYGQNIDGPENGITPDKWNVRVGRPLLFDDDQEIKTEVPHTAYVRECPTCEGEKKIDCTPCWANGKVICKGCQGRGAENLMCRICKGSGDEDCLKCSGSGMIDCSHCDGYGKLKYCMQLTATCQFSGKPNGELD
;
A
#
# COMPACT_ATOMS: atom_id res chain seq x y z
N MET A 1 20.45 -26.79 39.69
CA MET A 1 20.36 -26.04 38.43
C MET A 1 19.52 -24.84 38.76
N GLU A 2 20.15 -23.68 38.86
CA GLU A 2 19.51 -22.41 39.20
C GLU A 2 19.19 -21.68 37.90
N GLU A 3 17.97 -21.16 37.76
CA GLU A 3 17.61 -20.30 36.65
C GLU A 3 18.02 -18.85 37.01
N ILE A 4 18.91 -18.28 36.20
CA ILE A 4 19.44 -16.93 36.43
C ILE A 4 18.42 -15.91 35.90
N SER A 5 17.72 -15.27 36.82
CA SER A 5 16.81 -14.15 36.53
C SER A 5 17.59 -12.84 36.36
N LEU A 6 17.24 -12.06 35.32
CA LEU A 6 17.67 -10.68 35.12
C LEU A 6 16.48 -9.83 34.60
N PRO A 7 16.47 -8.50 34.84
CA PRO A 7 15.27 -7.87 35.36
C PRO A 7 14.46 -7.03 34.37
N SER A 8 13.22 -6.74 34.76
CA SER A 8 12.40 -5.64 34.24
C SER A 8 12.95 -4.26 34.65
N TYR A 9 12.74 -3.24 33.81
CA TYR A 9 12.71 -1.84 34.23
C TYR A 9 11.90 -0.99 33.22
N GLU A 10 10.70 -0.56 33.62
CA GLU A 10 10.11 0.70 33.15
C GLU A 10 10.80 1.83 33.95
N GLU A 11 10.94 3.07 33.46
CA GLU A 11 9.89 4.10 33.50
C GLU A 11 10.38 5.42 32.84
N ILE A 12 9.43 6.34 32.60
CA ILE A 12 9.60 7.81 32.55
C ILE A 12 10.34 8.42 31.33
N ILE A 13 9.99 9.59 30.75
CA ILE A 13 8.75 10.39 30.59
C ILE A 13 9.11 11.60 29.65
N PRO A 14 8.20 12.41 29.04
CA PRO A 14 6.75 12.27 28.79
C PRO A 14 6.34 12.53 27.31
N GLY A 15 5.05 12.33 27.01
CA GLY A 15 4.23 13.38 26.37
C GLY A 15 4.02 13.38 24.84
N PHE A 16 2.84 12.94 24.41
CA PHE A 16 1.89 13.81 23.70
C PHE A 16 0.45 13.35 23.98
N THR A 17 -0.50 14.29 24.10
CA THR A 17 -1.89 14.03 24.53
C THR A 17 -2.89 14.12 23.39
N GLU A 18 -3.98 13.36 23.52
CA GLU A 18 -5.30 13.55 22.90
C GLU A 18 -5.38 13.86 21.39
N MET A 19 -5.80 12.86 20.62
CA MET A 19 -6.59 13.07 19.40
C MET A 19 -7.89 12.26 19.46
N GLU A 20 -8.80 12.68 20.34
CA GLU A 20 -10.18 12.19 20.29
C GLU A 20 -10.93 12.75 19.07
N LYS A 21 -11.75 11.90 18.44
CA LYS A 21 -13.02 12.26 17.78
C LYS A 21 -12.96 13.34 16.68
N MET A 22 -12.45 12.95 15.50
CA MET A 22 -13.00 13.50 14.24
C MET A 22 -13.79 12.43 13.50
N LYS A 23 -15.12 12.59 13.49
CA LYS A 23 -16.05 11.81 12.67
C LYS A 23 -15.97 12.30 11.22
N PRO A 24 -15.81 11.44 10.21
CA PRO A 24 -15.80 11.88 8.82
C PRO A 24 -17.15 12.51 8.42
N PRO A 25 -17.16 13.54 7.55
CA PRO A 25 -18.40 14.20 7.11
C PRO A 25 -19.27 13.25 6.27
N ASN A 26 -20.58 13.44 6.34
CA ASN A 26 -21.54 12.72 5.48
C ASN A 26 -21.52 13.27 4.05
N TYR A 27 -21.79 12.43 3.05
CA TYR A 27 -21.45 12.74 1.65
C TYR A 27 -22.61 13.29 0.79
N GLU A 28 -23.77 13.59 1.36
CA GLU A 28 -25.01 13.87 0.60
C GLU A 28 -25.46 15.35 0.52
N GLU A 29 -24.75 16.30 1.13
CA GLU A 29 -25.17 17.73 1.16
C GLU A 29 -24.35 18.66 0.23
N ALA A 30 -23.54 18.10 -0.67
CA ALA A 30 -22.65 18.87 -1.57
C ALA A 30 -23.27 19.30 -2.91
N ILE A 31 -24.58 19.11 -3.12
CA ILE A 31 -25.27 19.30 -4.42
C ILE A 31 -26.29 20.46 -4.39
N ALA A 32 -25.96 21.57 -3.72
CA ALA A 32 -26.83 22.75 -3.66
C ALA A 32 -26.05 24.07 -3.44
N ALA A 33 -25.35 24.56 -4.47
CA ALA A 33 -24.77 25.91 -4.48
C ALA A 33 -24.77 26.49 -5.91
N GLU A 34 -25.38 27.67 -6.09
CA GLU A 34 -25.47 28.37 -7.37
C GLU A 34 -24.23 29.25 -7.66
N PRO A 35 -23.87 29.51 -8.94
CA PRO A 35 -22.67 30.25 -9.29
C PRO A 35 -22.78 31.76 -9.00
N SER A 36 -21.72 32.33 -8.41
CA SER A 36 -21.62 33.74 -8.04
C SER A 36 -21.25 34.66 -9.23
N PRO A 37 -21.88 35.85 -9.41
CA PRO A 37 -21.87 36.56 -10.69
C PRO A 37 -20.83 37.70 -10.80
N TYR A 38 -19.54 37.38 -10.96
CA TYR A 38 -18.54 38.38 -11.37
C TYR A 38 -17.53 37.85 -12.39
N SER A 39 -17.49 38.48 -13.58
CA SER A 39 -16.50 38.24 -14.62
C SER A 39 -16.16 39.56 -15.33
N PRO A 40 -14.89 40.03 -15.32
CA PRO A 40 -14.44 41.10 -16.19
C PRO A 40 -14.16 40.52 -17.58
N GLY A 41 -15.04 40.79 -18.54
CA GLY A 41 -14.88 40.31 -19.93
C GLY A 41 -13.77 41.05 -20.68
N ILE A 42 -13.05 40.33 -21.55
CA ILE A 42 -12.12 40.90 -22.54
C ILE A 42 -12.72 40.68 -23.93
N ASN A 43 -12.85 41.74 -24.72
CA ASN A 43 -13.40 41.69 -26.08
C ASN A 43 -12.41 41.06 -27.07
N ILE A 44 -12.95 40.30 -28.03
CA ILE A 44 -12.20 39.71 -29.14
C ILE A 44 -12.53 40.48 -30.43
N PRO A 45 -11.55 41.12 -31.11
CA PRO A 45 -11.70 41.66 -32.47
C PRO A 45 -11.27 40.64 -33.54
N TYR A 46 -11.65 40.89 -34.80
CA TYR A 46 -11.49 39.98 -35.94
C TYR A 46 -11.14 40.75 -37.24
N ILE A 47 -10.47 40.17 -38.26
CA ILE A 47 -9.88 38.81 -38.31
C ILE A 47 -8.33 38.90 -38.16
N ASP A 48 -7.43 38.88 -39.16
CA ASP A 48 -7.50 38.56 -40.60
C ASP A 48 -6.11 38.16 -41.16
N ASP A 49 -6.09 37.57 -42.36
CA ASP A 49 -4.96 37.09 -43.17
C ASP A 49 -4.00 35.99 -42.61
N PRO A 50 -3.46 35.08 -43.47
CA PRO A 50 -2.59 33.97 -43.06
C PRO A 50 -1.08 34.26 -43.24
N ALA A 51 -0.26 33.80 -42.29
CA ALA A 51 1.21 33.77 -42.40
C ALA A 51 1.80 32.44 -41.91
N GLU A 52 2.94 32.03 -42.47
CA GLU A 52 3.55 30.71 -42.24
C GLU A 52 4.15 30.54 -40.82
N PRO A 53 4.02 29.36 -40.18
CA PRO A 53 4.58 29.12 -38.86
C PRO A 53 6.09 28.86 -38.89
N SER A 54 6.86 29.74 -38.24
CA SER A 54 8.32 29.58 -38.04
C SER A 54 8.64 28.52 -36.98
N PRO A 55 9.67 27.65 -37.16
CA PRO A 55 9.77 26.36 -36.47
C PRO A 55 10.46 26.39 -35.08
N HIS A 56 10.21 27.39 -34.24
CA HIS A 56 10.82 27.47 -32.90
C HIS A 56 9.84 27.88 -31.79
N SER A 57 9.18 26.89 -31.18
CA SER A 57 8.59 26.97 -29.84
C SER A 57 8.44 25.56 -29.26
N PRO A 58 8.78 25.32 -27.97
CA PRO A 58 8.58 24.01 -27.35
C PRO A 58 7.09 23.76 -27.14
N GLY A 59 6.57 22.66 -27.69
CA GLY A 59 5.16 22.30 -27.57
C GLY A 59 4.77 22.01 -26.12
N ILE A 60 3.89 22.84 -25.56
CA ILE A 60 3.20 22.52 -24.31
C ILE A 60 2.24 21.38 -24.61
N ASN A 61 2.61 20.16 -24.21
CA ASN A 61 1.68 19.03 -24.16
C ASN A 61 0.63 19.31 -23.09
N ILE A 62 -0.46 19.97 -23.49
CA ILE A 62 -1.69 20.05 -22.71
C ILE A 62 -2.11 18.61 -22.44
N ALA A 63 -2.21 18.23 -21.16
CA ALA A 63 -2.69 16.91 -20.79
C ALA A 63 -4.12 16.77 -21.33
N TYR A 64 -4.33 15.75 -22.18
CA TYR A 64 -5.66 15.42 -22.66
C TYR A 64 -6.48 14.94 -21.46
N ILE A 65 -7.37 15.81 -20.97
CA ILE A 65 -8.38 15.43 -20.01
C ILE A 65 -9.47 14.77 -20.83
N ASP A 66 -9.47 13.43 -20.88
CA ASP A 66 -10.62 12.68 -21.38
C ASP A 66 -11.88 13.16 -20.63
N ASP A 67 -12.94 13.46 -21.39
CA ASP A 67 -14.29 13.50 -20.84
C ASP A 67 -14.54 12.18 -20.07
N PRO A 68 -15.32 12.19 -18.97
CA PRO A 68 -15.51 11.01 -18.14
C PRO A 68 -16.31 9.93 -18.88
N VAL A 69 -15.60 9.13 -19.68
CA VAL A 69 -16.09 7.90 -20.30
C VAL A 69 -16.62 7.04 -19.17
N PHE A 70 -17.94 6.86 -19.14
CA PHE A 70 -18.62 6.02 -18.15
C PHE A 70 -18.24 4.56 -18.41
N GLN A 71 -17.07 4.16 -17.91
CA GLN A 71 -16.64 2.77 -17.92
C GLN A 71 -17.70 1.99 -17.12
N PRO A 72 -18.43 1.04 -17.73
CA PRO A 72 -19.34 0.22 -16.96
C PRO A 72 -18.53 -0.50 -15.90
N THR A 73 -18.98 -0.42 -14.64
CA THR A 73 -18.35 -1.13 -13.52
C THR A 73 -18.09 -2.57 -13.95
N PRO A 74 -16.86 -3.11 -13.80
CA PRO A 74 -16.49 -4.40 -14.35
C PRO A 74 -17.53 -5.42 -13.90
N THR A 75 -18.31 -5.90 -14.86
CA THR A 75 -19.39 -6.84 -14.58
C THR A 75 -18.74 -8.05 -13.97
N ALA A 76 -19.21 -8.47 -12.78
CA ALA A 76 -18.70 -9.66 -12.13
C ALA A 76 -18.64 -10.78 -13.17
N PRO A 77 -17.53 -11.55 -13.26
CA PRO A 77 -17.37 -12.56 -14.29
C PRO A 77 -18.63 -13.41 -14.31
N THR A 78 -19.20 -13.62 -15.49
CA THR A 78 -20.43 -14.41 -15.66
C THR A 78 -20.23 -15.69 -14.88
N MET A 79 -21.08 -15.92 -13.88
CA MET A 79 -20.94 -17.06 -12.99
C MET A 79 -21.19 -18.30 -13.83
N ASP A 80 -20.12 -18.86 -14.39
CA ASP A 80 -20.11 -20.14 -15.11
C ASP A 80 -20.90 -21.10 -14.23
N MET A 81 -22.03 -21.56 -14.77
CA MET A 81 -23.12 -22.14 -13.97
C MET A 81 -22.54 -23.11 -12.95
N ILE A 82 -22.63 -22.76 -11.65
CA ILE A 82 -21.93 -23.47 -10.56
C ILE A 82 -22.15 -24.95 -10.81
N GLU A 83 -21.07 -25.66 -11.19
CA GLU A 83 -21.16 -27.02 -11.70
C GLU A 83 -21.85 -27.86 -10.63
N SER A 84 -23.07 -28.31 -10.96
CA SER A 84 -24.18 -28.32 -9.98
C SER A 84 -23.79 -29.08 -8.74
N VAL A 85 -23.51 -28.34 -7.64
CA VAL A 85 -22.75 -28.84 -6.49
C VAL A 85 -23.27 -30.21 -6.11
N GLU A 86 -22.50 -31.25 -6.43
CA GLU A 86 -22.88 -32.63 -6.16
C GLU A 86 -22.86 -32.79 -4.64
N THR A 87 -24.00 -32.52 -4.01
CA THR A 87 -24.22 -32.80 -2.60
C THR A 87 -23.95 -34.29 -2.44
N PRO A 88 -22.83 -34.69 -1.79
CA PRO A 88 -22.48 -36.09 -1.72
C PRO A 88 -23.63 -36.80 -1.03
N ILE A 89 -24.13 -37.89 -1.62
CA ILE A 89 -25.20 -38.69 -1.04
C ILE A 89 -24.60 -39.50 0.12
N LEU A 90 -24.29 -38.77 1.19
CA LEU A 90 -23.88 -39.27 2.48
C LEU A 90 -25.08 -39.95 3.09
N ILE A 91 -25.29 -41.23 2.75
CA ILE A 91 -26.12 -42.14 3.52
C ILE A 91 -25.35 -42.37 4.82
N PRO A 92 -25.75 -41.78 5.96
CA PRO A 92 -25.04 -42.01 7.21
C PRO A 92 -25.29 -43.46 7.62
N ALA A 93 -24.31 -44.10 8.25
CA ALA A 93 -24.61 -45.34 8.96
C ALA A 93 -25.66 -45.03 10.04
N PRO A 94 -26.82 -45.71 10.07
CA PRO A 94 -27.90 -45.36 11.00
C PRO A 94 -27.42 -45.55 12.44
N LEU A 95 -27.54 -44.49 13.24
CA LEU A 95 -27.15 -44.47 14.64
C LEU A 95 -27.92 -45.53 15.43
N SER A 96 -27.21 -46.34 16.20
CA SER A 96 -27.81 -47.35 17.08
C SER A 96 -28.08 -46.78 18.48
N ASP A 97 -28.93 -47.46 19.27
CA ASP A 97 -29.17 -47.14 20.68
C ASP A 97 -27.86 -47.03 21.51
N PRO A 98 -26.86 -47.94 21.36
CA PRO A 98 -25.52 -47.76 21.92
C PRO A 98 -24.81 -46.45 21.54
N ASP A 99 -24.89 -46.02 20.28
CA ASP A 99 -24.21 -44.81 19.80
C ASP A 99 -24.89 -43.57 20.38
N LEU A 100 -26.22 -43.52 20.35
CA LEU A 100 -27.03 -42.44 20.93
C LEU A 100 -26.81 -42.31 22.44
N ARG A 101 -26.82 -43.41 23.19
CA ARG A 101 -26.51 -43.40 24.63
C ARG A 101 -25.08 -42.92 24.89
N THR A 102 -24.12 -43.34 24.08
CA THR A 102 -22.72 -42.89 24.19
C THR A 102 -22.60 -41.38 23.96
N ALA A 103 -23.19 -40.84 22.89
CA ALA A 103 -23.27 -39.41 22.64
C ALA A 103 -23.95 -38.64 23.78
N LEU A 104 -25.06 -39.16 24.32
CA LEU A 104 -25.76 -38.58 25.48
C LEU A 104 -24.90 -38.58 26.75
N TYR A 105 -24.08 -39.61 27.00
CA TYR A 105 -23.12 -39.60 28.11
C TYR A 105 -22.03 -38.54 27.92
N HIS A 106 -21.48 -38.38 26.71
CA HIS A 106 -20.51 -37.33 26.41
C HIS A 106 -21.11 -35.93 26.58
N TYR A 107 -22.34 -35.68 26.08
CA TYR A 107 -23.05 -34.43 26.28
C TYR A 107 -23.34 -34.16 27.76
N ARG A 108 -23.86 -35.14 28.49
CA ARG A 108 -24.10 -35.05 29.95
C ARG A 108 -22.84 -34.71 30.73
N ASN A 109 -21.67 -35.18 30.30
CA ASN A 109 -20.41 -34.88 30.98
C ASN A 109 -19.91 -33.43 30.78
N LYS A 110 -20.48 -32.67 29.82
CA LYS A 110 -20.30 -31.21 29.73
C LYS A 110 -21.21 -30.44 30.71
N LEU A 111 -22.25 -31.07 31.28
CA LEU A 111 -23.18 -30.44 32.22
C LEU A 111 -22.67 -30.59 33.67
N ARG A 112 -22.53 -29.47 34.39
CA ARG A 112 -22.00 -29.45 35.78
C ARG A 112 -22.87 -30.22 36.79
N CYS A 113 -24.17 -30.38 36.52
CA CYS A 113 -25.12 -31.10 37.37
C CYS A 113 -26.05 -31.99 36.55
N GLY A 114 -26.37 -33.17 37.08
CA GLY A 114 -27.31 -34.12 36.46
C GLY A 114 -26.89 -35.58 36.65
N GLY A 115 -27.77 -36.39 37.21
CA GLY A 115 -27.56 -37.84 37.35
C GLY A 115 -27.81 -38.57 36.03
N SER A 116 -26.90 -39.44 35.61
CA SER A 116 -26.98 -40.16 34.32
C SER A 116 -28.03 -41.30 34.29
N LYS A 117 -28.92 -41.37 35.28
CA LYS A 117 -29.92 -42.45 35.41
C LYS A 117 -30.93 -42.44 34.26
N PHE A 118 -31.37 -41.27 33.81
CA PHE A 118 -32.29 -41.17 32.67
C PHE A 118 -31.69 -41.77 31.37
N ILE A 119 -30.38 -41.66 31.15
CA ILE A 119 -29.69 -42.23 29.96
C ILE A 119 -29.66 -43.76 30.01
N LYS A 120 -29.77 -44.37 31.20
CA LYS A 120 -29.91 -45.82 31.39
C LYS A 120 -31.36 -46.27 31.26
N ASP A 121 -32.24 -45.60 31.98
CA ASP A 121 -33.62 -46.04 32.20
C ASP A 121 -34.58 -45.64 31.05
N MET A 122 -34.15 -44.75 30.15
CA MET A 122 -34.90 -44.37 28.95
C MET A 122 -35.04 -45.56 27.98
N ILE A 123 -36.27 -45.77 27.52
CA ILE A 123 -36.61 -46.70 26.44
C ILE A 123 -36.72 -45.87 25.16
N LEU A 124 -35.86 -46.15 24.17
CA LEU A 124 -36.04 -45.64 22.81
C LEU A 124 -37.06 -46.52 22.09
N THR A 125 -38.16 -45.92 21.63
CA THR A 125 -39.26 -46.62 20.94
C THR A 125 -39.13 -46.61 19.42
N ASP A 126 -38.44 -45.61 18.88
CA ASP A 126 -38.13 -45.42 17.46
C ASP A 126 -36.83 -44.61 17.35
N ILE A 127 -36.07 -44.77 16.26
CA ILE A 127 -34.83 -44.05 15.97
C ILE A 127 -34.84 -43.63 14.50
N GLN A 128 -35.24 -42.39 14.26
CA GLN A 128 -35.25 -41.78 12.93
C GLN A 128 -33.90 -41.11 12.68
N ASN A 129 -33.23 -41.53 11.61
CA ASN A 129 -31.94 -40.98 11.19
C ASN A 129 -32.18 -39.98 10.06
N ASP A 130 -31.84 -38.71 10.29
CA ASP A 130 -31.95 -37.61 9.32
C ASP A 130 -30.62 -36.84 9.25
N CYS A 131 -30.40 -36.11 8.16
CA CYS A 131 -29.14 -35.47 7.83
C CYS A 131 -29.23 -33.93 7.91
N ALA A 132 -28.50 -33.34 8.86
CA ALA A 132 -28.37 -31.90 9.00
C ALA A 132 -27.06 -31.41 8.35
N PHE A 133 -27.17 -30.64 7.26
CA PHE A 133 -26.01 -30.07 6.57
C PHE A 133 -25.59 -28.73 7.20
N HIS A 134 -24.39 -28.68 7.79
CA HIS A 134 -23.78 -27.41 8.20
C HIS A 134 -23.04 -26.79 7.01
N CYS A 135 -23.75 -26.02 6.20
CA CYS A 135 -23.15 -25.24 5.12
C CYS A 135 -22.51 -23.96 5.67
N LYS A 136 -21.19 -23.83 5.58
CA LYS A 136 -20.49 -22.55 5.81
C LYS A 136 -20.22 -21.87 4.47
N LEU A 137 -20.76 -20.67 4.27
CA LEU A 137 -20.35 -19.81 3.16
C LEU A 137 -19.08 -19.05 3.56
N GLU A 138 -18.03 -19.18 2.77
CA GLU A 138 -16.77 -18.46 2.95
C GLU A 138 -16.53 -17.59 1.72
N THR A 139 -16.45 -16.27 1.94
CA THR A 139 -16.25 -15.29 0.86
C THR A 139 -14.83 -14.74 0.92
N PHE A 140 -14.18 -14.75 -0.24
CA PHE A 140 -12.85 -14.19 -0.47
C PHE A 140 -13.00 -12.92 -1.28
N ILE A 141 -12.47 -11.81 -0.80
CA ILE A 141 -12.54 -10.51 -1.49
C ILE A 141 -11.14 -10.11 -1.92
N GLU A 142 -10.92 -9.98 -3.23
CA GLU A 142 -9.74 -9.33 -3.80
C GLU A 142 -10.04 -7.83 -3.98
N LYS A 143 -9.12 -6.98 -3.52
CA LYS A 143 -9.17 -5.51 -3.71
C LYS A 143 -7.97 -5.09 -4.55
N ARG A 144 -8.19 -4.20 -5.54
CA ARG A 144 -7.15 -3.72 -6.48
C ARG A 144 -7.07 -2.19 -6.55
N GLU A 145 -5.88 -1.67 -6.27
CA GLU A 145 -5.56 -0.23 -6.22
C GLU A 145 -4.28 0.08 -7.02
N CYS A 146 -4.34 1.08 -7.89
CA CYS A 146 -3.19 1.52 -8.68
C CYS A 146 -2.63 2.83 -8.11
N THR A 147 -1.32 2.89 -7.88
CA THR A 147 -0.62 4.07 -7.35
C THR A 147 0.57 4.45 -8.24
N PRO A 148 0.89 5.75 -8.41
CA PRO A 148 2.11 6.16 -9.09
C PRO A 148 3.35 5.75 -8.28
N ARG A 149 4.35 5.18 -8.94
CA ARG A 149 5.62 4.77 -8.35
C ARG A 149 6.79 5.41 -9.08
N VAL A 150 7.80 5.85 -8.31
CA VAL A 150 9.04 6.43 -8.84
C VAL A 150 10.24 5.69 -8.24
N THR A 151 11.23 5.35 -9.07
CA THR A 151 12.47 4.66 -8.67
C THR A 151 13.67 5.17 -9.48
N GLY A 152 14.90 4.93 -9.00
CA GLY A 152 16.11 5.28 -9.75
C GLY A 152 16.22 4.53 -11.09
N TYR A 153 16.58 5.25 -12.16
CA TYR A 153 16.84 4.64 -13.46
C TYR A 153 18.34 4.35 -13.63
N TYR A 154 18.66 3.06 -13.69
CA TYR A 154 20.02 2.53 -13.72
C TYR A 154 20.34 1.82 -15.06
N GLY A 155 19.50 2.00 -16.09
CA GLY A 155 19.59 1.26 -17.35
C GLY A 155 18.71 0.01 -17.43
N GLN A 156 17.66 -0.08 -16.61
CA GLN A 156 16.68 -1.18 -16.71
C GLN A 156 15.92 -1.13 -18.05
N ASN A 157 15.34 -2.26 -18.46
CA ASN A 157 14.31 -2.26 -19.51
C ASN A 157 13.05 -1.52 -19.02
N ILE A 158 12.38 -0.83 -19.94
CA ILE A 158 11.20 -0.03 -19.70
C ILE A 158 10.07 -0.57 -20.57
N ASP A 159 8.91 -0.82 -19.95
CA ASP A 159 7.69 -1.22 -20.64
C ASP A 159 6.74 -0.01 -20.70
N GLY A 160 7.01 0.88 -21.66
CA GLY A 160 6.22 2.09 -21.89
C GLY A 160 5.07 1.92 -22.88
N PRO A 161 4.24 2.97 -23.06
CA PRO A 161 3.07 2.96 -23.93
C PRO A 161 3.37 2.61 -25.40
N GLU A 162 4.61 2.77 -25.84
CA GLU A 162 5.10 2.34 -27.16
C GLU A 162 5.09 0.81 -27.35
N ASN A 163 4.97 0.02 -26.28
CA ASN A 163 4.99 -1.45 -26.31
C ASN A 163 3.59 -2.08 -26.28
N GLY A 164 2.53 -1.30 -26.00
CA GLY A 164 1.16 -1.81 -25.94
C GLY A 164 0.15 -0.87 -25.27
N ILE A 165 -1.12 -1.28 -25.27
CA ILE A 165 -2.21 -0.54 -24.61
C ILE A 165 -2.23 -0.92 -23.12
N THR A 166 -2.18 0.07 -22.23
CA THR A 166 -2.30 -0.13 -20.78
C THR A 166 -3.58 -0.93 -20.45
N PRO A 167 -3.48 -2.10 -19.78
CA PRO A 167 -4.65 -2.89 -19.43
C PRO A 167 -5.42 -2.29 -18.25
N ASP A 168 -6.73 -2.58 -18.17
CA ASP A 168 -7.49 -2.35 -16.94
C ASP A 168 -6.86 -3.09 -15.74
N LYS A 169 -7.02 -2.53 -14.54
CA LYS A 169 -6.45 -3.05 -13.29
C LYS A 169 -6.84 -4.49 -12.97
N TRP A 170 -8.00 -4.98 -13.42
CA TRP A 170 -8.40 -6.39 -13.26
C TRP A 170 -7.78 -7.30 -14.32
N ASN A 171 -7.47 -6.77 -15.49
CA ASN A 171 -6.78 -7.49 -16.58
C ASN A 171 -5.25 -7.57 -16.39
N VAL A 172 -4.67 -6.78 -15.49
CA VAL A 172 -3.29 -6.96 -15.03
C VAL A 172 -3.13 -8.34 -14.39
N ARG A 173 -2.11 -9.09 -14.82
CA ARG A 173 -1.75 -10.38 -14.21
C ARG A 173 -0.96 -10.14 -12.93
N VAL A 174 -1.62 -10.28 -11.79
CA VAL A 174 -0.95 -10.51 -10.51
C VAL A 174 -0.53 -11.98 -10.41
N GLY A 175 0.54 -12.27 -9.66
CA GLY A 175 0.79 -13.64 -9.21
C GLY A 175 -0.38 -14.07 -8.33
N ARG A 176 -0.83 -15.33 -8.44
CA ARG A 176 -1.86 -15.86 -7.54
C ARG A 176 -1.33 -15.74 -6.11
N PRO A 177 -2.09 -15.15 -5.15
CA PRO A 177 -1.74 -15.25 -3.74
C PRO A 177 -1.52 -16.70 -3.35
N LEU A 178 -0.62 -16.93 -2.40
CA LEU A 178 -0.64 -18.20 -1.69
C LEU A 178 -2.01 -18.27 -1.01
N LEU A 179 -2.79 -19.30 -1.36
CA LEU A 179 -4.13 -19.44 -0.84
C LEU A 179 -4.06 -19.54 0.69
N PHE A 180 -5.01 -18.88 1.35
CA PHE A 180 -5.30 -19.01 2.79
C PHE A 180 -4.44 -18.20 3.78
N ASP A 181 -3.51 -17.35 3.34
CA ASP A 181 -2.95 -16.28 4.20
C ASP A 181 -3.76 -14.97 4.05
N ASP A 182 -4.30 -14.47 5.17
CA ASP A 182 -4.91 -13.14 5.24
C ASP A 182 -3.85 -12.04 5.15
N ASP A 183 -4.28 -10.85 4.71
CA ASP A 183 -3.48 -9.61 4.69
C ASP A 183 -2.20 -9.65 3.81
N GLN A 184 -2.04 -10.66 2.95
CA GLN A 184 -0.98 -10.66 1.93
C GLN A 184 -1.22 -9.56 0.88
N GLU A 185 -0.27 -8.63 0.76
CA GLU A 185 -0.22 -7.61 -0.28
C GLU A 185 0.70 -8.05 -1.44
N ILE A 186 0.16 -8.08 -2.67
CA ILE A 186 0.90 -8.37 -3.89
C ILE A 186 1.07 -7.08 -4.70
N LYS A 187 2.33 -6.68 -4.91
CA LYS A 187 2.71 -5.50 -5.66
C LYS A 187 3.31 -5.89 -7.01
N THR A 188 2.69 -5.43 -8.10
CA THR A 188 3.20 -5.59 -9.48
C THR A 188 3.23 -4.25 -10.22
N GLU A 189 3.94 -4.18 -11.33
CA GLU A 189 3.94 -3.02 -12.24
C GLU A 189 2.80 -3.20 -13.27
N VAL A 190 2.07 -2.12 -13.59
CA VAL A 190 1.03 -2.16 -14.62
C VAL A 190 1.70 -2.09 -16.00
N PRO A 191 1.47 -3.07 -16.90
CA PRO A 191 2.08 -3.10 -18.22
C PRO A 191 1.86 -1.83 -19.03
N HIS A 192 2.86 -1.47 -19.83
CA HIS A 192 2.86 -0.33 -20.74
C HIS A 192 2.63 1.04 -20.06
N THR A 193 2.92 1.16 -18.76
CA THR A 193 2.82 2.44 -18.00
C THR A 193 4.16 3.07 -17.66
N ALA A 194 5.28 2.40 -17.95
CA ALA A 194 6.58 2.84 -17.49
C ALA A 194 7.21 3.89 -18.42
N TYR A 195 7.82 4.92 -17.85
CA TYR A 195 8.60 5.89 -18.61
C TYR A 195 9.78 6.42 -17.80
N VAL A 196 10.76 7.03 -18.46
CA VAL A 196 11.95 7.61 -17.82
C VAL A 196 11.98 9.11 -18.07
N ARG A 197 12.33 9.89 -17.05
CA ARG A 197 12.67 11.31 -17.17
C ARG A 197 13.96 11.61 -16.42
N GLU A 198 14.53 12.79 -16.66
CA GLU A 198 15.61 13.31 -15.83
C GLU A 198 15.14 13.58 -14.39
N CYS A 199 16.06 13.45 -13.46
CA CYS A 199 15.79 13.63 -12.03
C CYS A 199 15.52 15.12 -11.73
N PRO A 200 14.33 15.49 -11.22
CA PRO A 200 13.97 16.90 -11.00
C PRO A 200 14.76 17.58 -9.88
N THR A 201 15.60 16.83 -9.13
CA THR A 201 16.46 17.36 -8.07
C THR A 201 17.88 17.70 -8.54
N CYS A 202 18.30 17.24 -9.72
CA CYS A 202 19.62 17.54 -10.29
C CYS A 202 19.62 17.79 -11.80
N GLU A 203 18.44 17.86 -12.44
CA GLU A 203 18.25 18.22 -13.85
C GLU A 203 19.11 17.38 -14.84
N GLY A 204 19.45 16.15 -14.45
CA GLY A 204 20.30 15.24 -15.23
C GLY A 204 21.79 15.26 -14.86
N GLU A 205 22.27 16.28 -14.14
CA GLU A 205 23.70 16.50 -13.78
C GLU A 205 24.25 15.51 -12.75
N LYS A 206 23.41 14.62 -12.20
CA LYS A 206 23.75 13.54 -11.25
C LYS A 206 24.23 13.98 -9.87
N LYS A 207 24.82 15.17 -9.75
CA LYS A 207 25.28 15.76 -8.49
C LYS A 207 24.44 16.98 -8.11
N ILE A 208 24.54 17.35 -6.84
CA ILE A 208 23.94 18.55 -6.26
C ILE A 208 24.95 19.22 -5.33
N ASP A 209 24.76 20.51 -5.07
CA ASP A 209 25.57 21.27 -4.13
C ASP A 209 25.58 20.62 -2.74
N CYS A 210 26.77 20.51 -2.14
CA CYS A 210 26.93 20.04 -0.78
C CYS A 210 26.43 21.12 0.19
N THR A 211 25.16 21.03 0.58
CA THR A 211 24.49 22.06 1.41
C THR A 211 25.19 22.40 2.74
N PRO A 212 25.95 21.50 3.43
CA PRO A 212 26.76 21.87 4.60
C PRO A 212 27.95 22.81 4.34
N CYS A 213 28.33 23.06 3.08
CA CYS A 213 29.39 24.01 2.70
C CYS A 213 29.00 24.98 1.57
N TRP A 214 27.74 24.96 1.13
CA TRP A 214 27.23 25.80 0.03
C TRP A 214 28.13 25.79 -1.21
N ALA A 215 28.41 24.58 -1.74
CA ALA A 215 29.32 24.32 -2.87
C ALA A 215 30.81 24.69 -2.69
N ASN A 216 31.21 25.42 -1.64
CA ASN A 216 32.60 25.87 -1.45
C ASN A 216 33.61 24.74 -1.16
N GLY A 217 33.14 23.51 -0.91
CA GLY A 217 33.99 22.37 -0.55
C GLY A 217 34.59 22.42 0.85
N LYS A 218 34.64 23.59 1.49
CA LYS A 218 35.23 23.84 2.82
C LYS A 218 34.22 24.39 3.82
N VAL A 219 34.51 24.23 5.10
CA VAL A 219 33.74 24.77 6.23
C VAL A 219 34.65 25.52 7.19
N ILE A 220 34.11 26.48 7.95
CA ILE A 220 34.89 27.24 8.95
C ILE A 220 35.46 26.28 10.00
N CYS A 221 36.76 26.38 10.27
CA CYS A 221 37.43 25.53 11.25
C CYS A 221 36.86 25.77 12.64
N LYS A 222 36.20 24.76 13.22
CA LYS A 222 35.50 24.89 14.51
C LYS A 222 36.47 25.14 15.67
N GLY A 223 37.70 24.64 15.56
CA GLY A 223 38.76 24.82 16.56
C GLY A 223 39.36 26.23 16.64
N CYS A 224 39.20 27.07 15.63
CA CYS A 224 39.67 28.47 15.67
C CYS A 224 38.63 29.52 15.29
N GLN A 225 37.42 29.10 14.89
CA GLN A 225 36.32 29.98 14.44
C GLN A 225 36.76 30.90 13.29
N GLY A 226 37.48 30.36 12.30
CA GLY A 226 37.98 31.11 11.15
C GLY A 226 39.32 31.82 11.35
N ARG A 227 39.80 32.01 12.60
CA ARG A 227 41.01 32.81 12.89
C ARG A 227 42.35 32.20 12.43
N GLY A 228 42.37 30.93 12.03
CA GLY A 228 43.53 30.28 11.40
C GLY A 228 44.80 30.31 12.25
N ALA A 229 45.68 31.28 11.97
CA ALA A 229 46.95 31.49 12.66
C ALA A 229 47.10 32.87 13.33
N GLU A 230 46.04 33.68 13.42
CA GLU A 230 46.03 35.09 13.87
C GLU A 230 46.76 35.34 15.22
N ASN A 231 46.65 34.40 16.17
CA ASN A 231 47.26 34.52 17.51
C ASN A 231 48.19 33.34 17.84
N LEU A 232 47.74 32.12 17.57
CA LEU A 232 48.51 30.88 17.66
C LEU A 232 48.05 29.98 16.51
N MET A 233 49.00 29.36 15.80
CA MET A 233 48.68 28.45 14.69
C MET A 233 47.74 27.33 15.15
N CYS A 234 46.51 27.33 14.66
CA CYS A 234 45.53 26.30 15.01
C CYS A 234 46.01 24.93 14.52
N ARG A 235 46.08 23.95 15.43
CA ARG A 235 46.59 22.60 15.12
C ARG A 235 45.66 21.76 14.23
N ILE A 236 44.38 22.17 14.10
CA ILE A 236 43.37 21.44 13.31
C ILE A 236 43.47 21.84 11.83
N CYS A 237 43.16 23.10 11.49
CA CYS A 237 43.30 23.64 10.13
C CYS A 237 44.74 24.01 9.74
N LYS A 238 45.74 23.78 10.61
CA LYS A 238 47.15 24.11 10.39
C LYS A 238 47.39 25.59 10.01
N GLY A 239 46.48 26.47 10.41
CA GLY A 239 46.57 27.92 10.20
C GLY A 239 45.67 28.50 9.11
N SER A 240 44.97 27.70 8.28
CA SER A 240 44.16 28.24 7.17
C SER A 240 42.86 28.93 7.62
N GLY A 241 42.29 28.53 8.75
CA GLY A 241 40.99 29.01 9.24
C GLY A 241 39.79 28.16 8.79
N ASP A 242 39.99 27.24 7.87
CA ASP A 242 38.98 26.35 7.29
C ASP A 242 39.36 24.86 7.39
N GLU A 243 38.39 23.98 7.18
CA GLU A 243 38.55 22.52 7.13
C GLU A 243 37.80 22.01 5.89
N ASP A 244 38.28 20.94 5.25
CA ASP A 244 37.56 20.33 4.12
C ASP A 244 36.21 19.76 4.60
N CYS A 245 35.14 20.05 3.87
CA CYS A 245 33.80 19.63 4.25
C CYS A 245 33.68 18.11 4.18
N LEU A 246 33.52 17.47 5.34
CA LEU A 246 33.47 16.01 5.49
C LEU A 246 32.35 15.34 4.65
N LYS A 247 31.29 16.07 4.30
CA LYS A 247 30.14 15.53 3.53
C LYS A 247 30.41 15.40 2.03
N CYS A 248 31.32 16.21 1.47
CA CYS A 248 31.75 16.14 0.06
C CYS A 248 33.25 15.88 -0.11
N SER A 249 33.98 15.60 0.98
CA SER A 249 35.44 15.41 1.00
C SER A 249 36.22 16.50 0.25
N GLY A 250 35.88 17.77 0.49
CA GLY A 250 36.52 18.92 -0.15
C GLY A 250 35.98 19.31 -1.55
N SER A 251 35.18 18.47 -2.21
CA SER A 251 34.81 18.65 -3.63
C SER A 251 33.67 19.63 -3.94
N GLY A 252 32.97 20.14 -2.91
CA GLY A 252 31.82 21.05 -3.07
C GLY A 252 30.51 20.38 -3.49
N MET A 253 30.56 19.23 -4.17
CA MET A 253 29.40 18.51 -4.70
C MET A 253 29.17 17.17 -3.99
N ILE A 254 27.93 16.71 -3.97
CA ILE A 254 27.57 15.34 -3.58
C ILE A 254 26.69 14.69 -4.64
N ASP A 255 26.68 13.37 -4.71
CA ASP A 255 25.79 12.64 -5.62
C ASP A 255 24.32 12.83 -5.20
N CYS A 256 23.44 13.00 -6.18
CA CYS A 256 22.03 13.33 -5.97
C CYS A 256 21.29 12.12 -5.36
N SER A 257 20.93 12.23 -4.08
CA SER A 257 20.26 11.16 -3.31
C SER A 257 18.82 10.87 -3.73
N HIS A 258 18.25 11.61 -4.69
CA HIS A 258 16.94 11.26 -5.25
C HIS A 258 17.04 10.23 -6.40
N CYS A 259 18.21 10.14 -7.06
CA CYS A 259 18.46 9.25 -8.20
C CYS A 259 19.80 8.50 -8.11
N ASP A 260 20.37 8.39 -6.91
CA ASP A 260 21.63 7.70 -6.57
C ASP A 260 22.83 8.06 -7.46
N GLY A 261 22.89 9.28 -7.99
CA GLY A 261 23.95 9.70 -8.92
C GLY A 261 23.78 9.24 -10.37
N TYR A 262 22.62 8.71 -10.77
CA TYR A 262 22.36 8.29 -12.16
C TYR A 262 21.69 9.37 -13.02
N GLY A 263 21.06 10.37 -12.39
CA GLY A 263 20.50 11.55 -13.06
C GLY A 263 19.14 11.33 -13.72
N LYS A 264 18.60 10.11 -13.70
CA LYS A 264 17.32 9.74 -14.29
C LYS A 264 16.47 8.90 -13.35
N LEU A 265 15.15 8.99 -13.51
CA LEU A 265 14.15 8.27 -12.71
C LEU A 265 13.19 7.52 -13.62
N LYS A 266 12.85 6.29 -13.21
CA LYS A 266 11.74 5.51 -13.77
C LYS A 266 10.47 5.88 -13.02
N TYR A 267 9.42 6.14 -13.78
CA TYR A 267 8.05 6.31 -13.34
C TYR A 267 7.23 5.14 -13.89
N CYS A 268 6.26 4.64 -13.13
CA CYS A 268 5.30 3.63 -13.57
C CYS A 268 4.05 3.65 -12.68
N MET A 269 2.97 3.00 -13.11
CA MET A 269 1.87 2.66 -12.19
C MET A 269 2.17 1.32 -11.52
N GLN A 270 2.07 1.28 -10.19
CA GLN A 270 2.13 0.06 -9.39
C GLN A 270 0.71 -0.36 -9.01
N LEU A 271 0.35 -1.61 -9.34
CA LEU A 271 -0.85 -2.25 -8.83
C LEU A 271 -0.53 -2.94 -7.50
N THR A 272 -1.26 -2.58 -6.46
CA THR A 272 -1.42 -3.35 -5.23
C THR A 272 -2.70 -4.19 -5.36
N ALA A 273 -2.59 -5.49 -5.09
CA ALA A 273 -3.71 -6.38 -4.85
C ALA A 273 -3.62 -6.96 -3.42
N THR A 274 -4.75 -6.97 -2.71
CA THR A 274 -4.87 -7.56 -1.36
C THR A 274 -6.07 -8.48 -1.30
N CYS A 275 -5.93 -9.63 -0.63
CA CYS A 275 -7.04 -10.57 -0.40
C CYS A 275 -7.43 -10.58 1.08
N GLN A 276 -8.72 -10.72 1.36
CA GLN A 276 -9.28 -10.83 2.72
C GLN A 276 -10.32 -11.95 2.81
N PHE A 277 -10.27 -12.71 3.90
CA PHE A 277 -11.20 -13.79 4.21
C PHE A 277 -12.24 -13.34 5.25
N SER A 278 -13.47 -13.08 4.82
CA SER A 278 -14.59 -12.72 5.71
C SER A 278 -15.27 -13.94 6.34
N GLY A 279 -14.47 -14.91 6.81
CA GLY A 279 -14.92 -16.20 7.33
C GLY A 279 -14.35 -16.61 8.70
N LYS A 280 -13.64 -15.70 9.39
CA LYS A 280 -13.11 -15.95 10.75
C LYS A 280 -14.28 -16.26 11.71
N PRO A 281 -14.24 -17.37 12.47
CA PRO A 281 -15.17 -17.54 13.57
C PRO A 281 -14.92 -16.43 14.59
N ASN A 282 -15.99 -15.83 15.12
CA ASN A 282 -15.87 -15.09 16.38
C ASN A 282 -15.31 -16.06 17.41
N GLY A 283 -14.25 -15.65 18.12
CA GLY A 283 -13.48 -16.55 18.98
C GLY A 283 -14.35 -17.27 20.01
N GLU A 284 -13.94 -18.49 20.38
CA GLU A 284 -14.59 -19.24 21.45
C GLU A 284 -14.61 -18.39 22.73
N LEU A 285 -15.81 -18.15 23.25
CA LEU A 285 -16.03 -17.63 24.58
C LEU A 285 -16.10 -18.84 25.51
N ASP A 286 -15.00 -19.11 26.21
CA ASP A 286 -14.83 -20.18 27.23
C ASP A 286 -15.82 -20.09 28.41
#